data_AF-A0A936FLA3-F1
#
_entry.id   AF-A0A936FLA3-F1
#
_cell.length_a   1.000
_cell.length_b   1.000
_cell.length_c   1.000
_cell.angle_alpha   90.00
_cell.angle_beta   90.00
_cell.angle_gamma   90.00
#
_symmetry.space_group_name_H-M   'P 1'
#
loop_
_entity.id
_entity.type
_entity.pdbx_description
1 polymer ?
#
loop_
_entity_poly.entity_id
_entity_poly.type
_entity_poly.pdbx_seq_one_letter_code
_entity_poly.pdbx_strand_id
1 'polypeptide(L)'
;MRTGWTGYAWAIGATLAATLAGFAMRGRFDLVNIAMVYLLAVVLVALYQSRGAAIAASVLCVAAFDVLFVPPEGTFTVHDAQYLLTFAIMLGVGLIVSRLVERVRRQAREQALLEIEAETERIRSALLASISHDLRTPLAVVAGASSTLVESGERMLPEARQALARSVFDQSHELSERVSKLLQMTRLDTGAIKVERDWTAMADVADSAVRRMSDRLAAHRLMVEIPADLPLVRVDAALIEQALGNLLENAAKHTPPGTIVRLRAKTDGQRLVLTVEDHGGDAADVDLERMFRKFQHGSMEGAAGGVGLGLAICRAIVRLHGGDCWAERTLGGGMTFRISLPLERPPEMPAETPYEAADGPATDDPRR
;
A
#
# COMPACT_ATOMS: atom_id res chain seq x y z
N MET A 1 3.86 22.27 11.61
CA MET A 1 3.89 23.55 12.36
C MET A 1 4.30 24.78 11.51
N ARG A 2 4.19 24.77 10.17
CA ARG A 2 4.73 25.85 9.30
C ARG A 2 3.69 26.85 8.73
N THR A 3 2.47 26.89 9.25
CA THR A 3 1.31 27.54 8.59
C THR A 3 0.75 28.80 9.27
N GLY A 4 1.40 29.34 10.31
CA GLY A 4 0.92 30.56 10.97
C GLY A 4 1.18 31.84 10.16
N TRP A 5 2.38 31.98 9.61
CA TRP A 5 2.88 33.25 9.07
C TRP A 5 2.28 33.62 7.70
N THR A 6 1.96 32.61 6.89
CA THR A 6 1.36 32.82 5.56
C THR A 6 -0.04 33.43 5.63
N GLY A 7 -0.82 33.08 6.66
CA GLY A 7 -2.14 33.68 6.89
C GLY A 7 -2.07 35.18 7.18
N TYR A 8 -1.12 35.61 8.00
CA TYR A 8 -0.93 37.03 8.32
C TYR A 8 -0.40 37.84 7.12
N ALA A 9 0.45 37.25 6.28
CA ALA A 9 0.87 37.87 5.02
C ALA A 9 -0.32 38.13 4.07
N TRP A 10 -1.25 37.17 3.99
CA TRP A 10 -2.50 37.35 3.24
C TRP A 10 -3.39 38.44 3.82
N ALA A 11 -3.47 38.56 5.15
CA ALA A 11 -4.21 39.64 5.81
C ALA A 11 -3.66 41.01 5.40
N ILE A 12 -2.34 41.20 5.47
CA ILE A 12 -1.67 42.44 5.06
C ILE A 12 -1.90 42.72 3.58
N GLY A 13 -1.71 41.71 2.71
CA GLY A 13 -1.94 41.84 1.27
C GLY A 13 -3.38 42.23 0.92
N ALA A 14 -4.37 41.63 1.59
CA ALA A 14 -5.78 41.97 1.40
C ALA A 14 -6.09 43.39 1.85
N THR A 15 -5.53 43.85 2.98
CA THR A 15 -5.68 45.24 3.45
C THR A 15 -5.05 46.24 2.47
N LEU A 16 -3.85 45.94 1.93
CA LEU A 16 -3.20 46.79 0.95
C LEU A 16 -4.01 46.90 -0.35
N ALA A 17 -4.53 45.77 -0.84
CA ALA A 17 -5.39 45.74 -2.02
C ALA A 17 -6.69 46.53 -1.82
N ALA A 18 -7.34 46.36 -0.66
CA ALA A 18 -8.54 47.13 -0.29
C ALA A 18 -8.24 48.63 -0.21
N THR A 19 -7.08 49.01 0.33
CA THR A 19 -6.65 50.41 0.44
C THR A 19 -6.38 51.03 -0.93
N LEU A 20 -5.71 50.31 -1.83
CA LEU A 20 -5.48 50.77 -3.20
C LEU A 20 -6.81 50.98 -3.95
N ALA A 21 -7.75 50.04 -3.81
CA ALA A 21 -9.09 50.17 -4.37
C ALA A 21 -9.85 51.37 -3.77
N GLY A 22 -9.76 51.56 -2.45
CA GLY A 22 -10.33 52.71 -1.76
C GLY A 22 -9.82 54.05 -2.31
N PHE A 23 -8.51 54.18 -2.55
CA PHE A 23 -7.93 55.38 -3.16
C PHE A 23 -8.44 55.62 -4.59
N ALA A 24 -8.62 54.56 -5.39
CA ALA A 24 -9.18 54.68 -6.73
C ALA A 24 -10.66 55.12 -6.75
N MET A 25 -11.41 54.73 -5.72
CA MET A 25 -12.83 55.10 -5.52
C MET A 25 -13.02 56.49 -4.91
N ARG A 26 -11.96 57.07 -4.35
CA ARG A 26 -11.98 58.37 -3.68
C ARG A 26 -12.45 59.47 -4.64
N GLY A 27 -13.38 60.29 -4.20
CA GLY A 27 -13.99 61.38 -4.98
C GLY A 27 -15.09 60.94 -5.98
N ARG A 28 -15.33 59.63 -6.16
CA ARG A 28 -16.41 59.10 -7.02
C ARG A 28 -17.53 58.41 -6.25
N PHE A 29 -17.24 57.90 -5.05
CA PHE A 29 -18.18 57.13 -4.22
C PHE A 29 -18.18 57.62 -2.78
N ASP A 30 -19.30 57.40 -2.10
CA ASP A 30 -19.46 57.67 -0.67
C ASP A 30 -18.57 56.78 0.21
N LEU A 31 -18.27 57.26 1.42
CA LEU A 31 -17.44 56.58 2.42
C LEU A 31 -17.94 55.16 2.74
N VAL A 32 -19.26 54.97 2.73
CA VAL A 32 -19.92 53.68 3.01
C VAL A 32 -19.52 52.62 1.99
N ASN A 33 -19.43 52.98 0.70
CA ASN A 33 -19.04 52.04 -0.35
C ASN A 33 -17.57 51.63 -0.22
N ILE A 34 -16.71 52.54 0.22
CA ILE A 34 -15.30 52.25 0.49
C ILE A 34 -15.19 51.28 1.68
N ALA A 35 -15.95 51.49 2.76
CA ALA A 35 -15.99 50.58 3.92
C ALA A 35 -16.40 49.15 3.53
N MET A 36 -17.32 48.99 2.58
CA MET A 36 -17.73 47.67 2.08
C MET A 36 -16.59 46.90 1.38
N VAL A 37 -15.67 47.60 0.70
CA VAL A 37 -14.48 46.96 0.09
C VAL A 37 -13.57 46.37 1.15
N TYR A 38 -13.37 47.09 2.26
CA TYR A 38 -12.60 46.56 3.37
C TYR A 38 -13.31 45.39 4.07
N LEU A 39 -14.65 45.44 4.18
CA LEU A 39 -15.43 44.32 4.70
C LEU A 39 -15.25 43.07 3.83
N LEU A 40 -15.31 43.22 2.51
CA LEU A 40 -15.07 42.14 1.56
C LEU A 40 -13.67 41.53 1.74
N ALA A 41 -12.65 42.36 1.93
CA ALA A 41 -11.29 41.88 2.18
C ALA A 41 -11.20 41.04 3.46
N VAL A 42 -11.84 41.46 4.56
CA VAL A 42 -11.92 40.68 5.81
C VAL A 42 -12.61 39.33 5.58
N VAL A 43 -13.73 39.32 4.85
CA VAL A 43 -14.47 38.09 4.52
C VAL A 43 -13.61 37.14 3.70
N LEU A 44 -12.91 37.62 2.67
CA LEU A 44 -12.02 36.78 1.85
C LEU A 44 -10.91 36.15 2.70
N VAL A 45 -10.26 36.93 3.56
CA VAL A 45 -9.24 36.37 4.47
C VAL A 45 -9.84 35.33 5.41
N ALA A 46 -11.07 35.55 5.92
CA ALA A 46 -11.77 34.59 6.76
C ALA A 46 -12.19 33.29 6.04
N LEU A 47 -12.48 33.35 4.73
CA LEU A 47 -12.86 32.19 3.92
C LEU A 47 -11.66 31.28 3.61
N TYR A 48 -10.52 31.88 3.29
CA TYR A 48 -9.35 31.13 2.86
C TYR A 48 -8.43 30.79 4.02
N GLN A 49 -8.18 31.73 4.93
CA GLN A 49 -7.12 31.64 5.94
C GLN A 49 -7.65 31.27 7.34
N SER A 50 -6.78 31.33 8.35
CA SER A 50 -7.12 30.97 9.73
C SER A 50 -7.89 32.09 10.43
N ARG A 51 -8.62 31.74 11.50
CA ARG A 51 -9.31 32.71 12.36
C ARG A 51 -8.40 33.82 12.88
N GLY A 52 -7.14 33.50 13.20
CA GLY A 52 -6.14 34.50 13.62
C GLY A 52 -5.84 35.54 12.53
N ALA A 53 -5.73 35.08 11.26
CA ALA A 53 -5.53 35.96 10.11
C ALA A 53 -6.76 36.85 9.84
N ALA A 54 -7.98 36.32 10.02
CA ALA A 54 -9.20 37.11 9.88
C ALA A 54 -9.31 38.24 10.92
N ILE A 55 -8.94 37.95 12.18
CA ILE A 55 -8.88 38.96 13.23
C ILE A 55 -7.83 40.03 12.88
N ALA A 56 -6.63 39.62 12.48
CA ALA A 56 -5.58 40.55 12.07
C ALA A 56 -6.02 41.42 10.87
N ALA A 57 -6.66 40.83 9.86
CA ALA A 57 -7.21 41.56 8.73
C ALA A 57 -8.27 42.57 9.16
N SER A 58 -9.18 42.23 10.08
CA SER A 58 -10.19 43.17 10.57
C SER A 58 -9.57 44.39 11.29
N VAL A 59 -8.54 44.16 12.11
CA VAL A 59 -7.82 45.24 12.80
C VAL A 59 -7.06 46.12 11.81
N LEU A 60 -6.32 45.51 10.88
CA LEU A 60 -5.56 46.23 9.85
C LEU A 60 -6.47 47.02 8.91
N CYS A 61 -7.56 46.41 8.44
CA CYS A 61 -8.54 47.06 7.57
C CYS A 61 -9.19 48.27 8.23
N VAL A 62 -9.58 48.16 9.50
CA VAL A 62 -10.19 49.29 10.22
C VAL A 62 -9.18 50.39 10.46
N ALA A 63 -7.97 50.06 10.92
CA ALA A 63 -6.92 51.06 11.13
C ALA A 63 -6.54 51.79 9.83
N ALA A 64 -6.44 51.06 8.72
CA ALA A 64 -6.17 51.65 7.41
C ALA A 64 -7.33 52.52 6.91
N PHE A 65 -8.58 52.05 7.06
CA PHE A 65 -9.76 52.81 6.65
C PHE A 65 -9.90 54.12 7.44
N ASP A 66 -9.74 54.06 8.76
CA ASP A 66 -9.85 55.19 9.68
C ASP A 66 -8.78 56.26 9.38
N VAL A 67 -7.50 55.88 9.33
CA VAL A 67 -6.40 56.83 9.12
C VAL A 67 -6.44 57.52 7.74
N LEU A 68 -6.89 56.81 6.70
CA LEU A 68 -6.72 57.24 5.31
C LEU A 68 -7.97 57.83 4.65
N PHE A 69 -9.17 57.50 5.14
CA PHE A 69 -10.43 57.88 4.49
C PHE A 69 -11.39 58.65 5.42
N VAL A 70 -11.23 58.56 6.74
CA VAL A 70 -12.11 59.26 7.69
C VAL A 70 -11.57 60.67 7.99
N PRO A 71 -12.37 61.75 7.88
CA PRO A 71 -11.94 63.11 8.24
C PRO A 71 -11.92 63.33 9.76
N PRO A 72 -10.95 64.07 10.34
CA PRO A 72 -9.76 64.62 9.69
C PRO A 72 -8.70 63.54 9.38
N GLU A 73 -8.26 63.52 8.13
CA GLU A 73 -7.33 62.51 7.62
C GLU A 73 -5.95 62.62 8.29
N GLY A 74 -5.34 61.49 8.61
CA GLY A 74 -4.00 61.45 9.22
C GLY A 74 -3.94 61.61 10.75
N THR A 75 -5.08 61.68 11.44
CA THR A 75 -5.14 61.66 12.92
C THR A 75 -6.02 60.54 13.44
N PHE A 76 -5.52 59.76 14.41
CA PHE A 76 -6.25 58.65 15.05
C PHE A 76 -7.20 59.20 16.13
N THR A 77 -8.29 59.87 15.75
CA THR A 77 -9.28 60.40 16.70
C THR A 77 -10.44 59.42 16.90
N VAL A 78 -10.28 58.50 17.87
CA VAL A 78 -11.24 57.43 18.24
C VAL A 78 -12.49 57.95 18.98
N HIS A 79 -13.02 59.13 18.62
CA HIS A 79 -14.03 59.83 19.45
C HIS A 79 -15.46 59.75 18.89
N ASP A 80 -15.70 59.05 17.77
CA ASP A 80 -17.04 58.90 17.20
C ASP A 80 -17.57 57.47 17.34
N ALA A 81 -18.76 57.34 17.91
CA ALA A 81 -19.42 56.04 18.14
C ALA A 81 -19.66 55.26 16.82
N GLN A 82 -19.72 55.98 15.70
CA GLN A 82 -19.91 55.43 14.36
C GLN A 82 -18.71 54.59 13.86
N TYR A 83 -17.48 54.92 14.26
CA TYR A 83 -16.28 54.14 13.88
C TYR A 83 -16.13 52.88 14.72
N LEU A 84 -16.46 52.97 16.02
CA LEU A 84 -16.55 51.80 16.90
C LEU A 84 -17.61 50.81 16.41
N LEU A 85 -18.73 51.30 15.87
CA LEU A 85 -19.76 50.46 15.25
C LEU A 85 -19.23 49.74 14.00
N THR A 86 -18.51 50.44 13.12
CA THR A 86 -17.93 49.85 11.90
C THR A 86 -16.91 48.78 12.23
N PHE A 87 -16.03 49.03 13.20
CA PHE A 87 -15.10 48.04 13.73
C PHE A 87 -15.82 46.81 14.28
N ALA A 88 -16.84 47.01 15.12
CA ALA A 88 -17.61 45.93 15.73
C ALA A 88 -18.32 45.07 14.67
N ILE A 89 -18.88 45.68 13.62
CA ILE A 89 -19.52 44.96 12.51
C ILE A 89 -18.49 44.14 11.72
N MET A 90 -17.37 44.74 11.32
CA MET A 90 -16.34 44.04 10.53
C MET A 90 -15.72 42.86 11.29
N LEU A 91 -15.39 43.07 12.57
CA LEU A 91 -14.90 42.02 13.44
C LEU A 91 -15.96 40.93 13.63
N GLY A 92 -17.22 41.32 13.87
CA GLY A 92 -18.36 40.40 14.00
C GLY A 92 -18.53 39.52 12.77
N VAL A 93 -18.55 40.12 11.57
CA VAL A 93 -18.66 39.40 10.29
C VAL A 93 -17.48 38.45 10.09
N GLY A 94 -16.24 38.92 10.29
CA GLY A 94 -15.05 38.09 10.17
C GLY A 94 -15.06 36.87 11.10
N LEU A 95 -15.50 37.06 12.35
CA LEU A 95 -15.63 35.98 13.34
C LEU A 95 -16.76 35.00 12.99
N ILE A 96 -17.91 35.49 12.53
CA ILE A 96 -19.04 34.64 12.12
C ILE A 96 -18.64 33.79 10.90
N VAL A 97 -18.06 34.41 9.87
CA VAL A 97 -17.59 33.70 8.67
C VAL A 97 -16.53 32.67 9.04
N SER A 98 -15.54 33.04 9.86
CA SER A 98 -14.50 32.10 10.31
C SER A 98 -15.09 30.88 11.02
N ARG A 99 -16.06 31.09 11.93
CA ARG A 99 -16.74 29.98 12.64
C ARG A 99 -17.54 29.10 11.70
N LEU A 100 -18.23 29.69 10.72
CA LEU A 100 -19.03 28.95 9.75
C LEU A 100 -18.14 28.09 8.86
N VAL A 101 -17.03 28.65 8.37
CA VAL A 101 -16.03 27.94 7.56
C VAL A 101 -15.39 26.81 8.35
N GLU A 102 -14.99 27.04 9.60
CA GLU A 102 -14.46 26.00 10.48
C GLU A 102 -15.47 24.87 10.71
N ARG A 103 -16.75 25.19 10.91
CA ARG A 103 -17.83 24.20 11.06
C ARG A 103 -18.00 23.35 9.80
N VAL A 104 -18.08 23.98 8.63
CA VAL A 104 -18.22 23.27 7.35
C VAL A 104 -17.02 22.38 7.08
N ARG A 105 -15.79 22.89 7.27
CA ARG A 105 -14.56 22.10 7.11
C ARG A 105 -14.51 20.92 8.07
N ARG A 106 -14.97 21.10 9.32
CA ARG A 106 -15.03 20.02 10.31
C ARG A 106 -16.04 18.94 9.91
N GLN A 107 -17.25 19.35 9.50
CA GLN A 107 -18.26 18.41 9.01
C GLN A 107 -17.77 17.62 7.79
N ALA A 108 -17.13 18.29 6.83
CA ALA A 108 -16.55 17.62 5.66
C ALA A 108 -15.48 16.58 6.04
N ARG A 109 -14.63 16.88 7.04
CA ARG A 109 -13.63 15.92 7.54
C ARG A 109 -14.28 14.74 8.26
N GLU A 110 -15.27 14.99 9.11
CA GLU A 110 -16.01 13.94 9.81
C GLU A 110 -16.74 13.03 8.81
N GLN A 111 -17.36 13.60 7.77
CA GLN A 111 -17.97 12.82 6.68
C GLN A 111 -16.95 11.99 5.90
N ALA A 112 -15.81 12.57 5.52
CA ALA A 112 -14.76 11.83 4.82
C ALA A 112 -14.22 10.65 5.65
N LEU A 113 -14.09 10.81 6.97
CA LEU A 113 -13.70 9.71 7.86
C LEU A 113 -14.76 8.61 7.90
N LEU A 114 -16.03 8.98 8.04
CA LEU A 114 -17.14 8.01 8.02
C LEU A 114 -17.23 7.26 6.69
N GLU A 115 -16.98 7.93 5.57
CA GLU A 115 -16.93 7.30 4.24
C GLU A 115 -15.79 6.29 4.14
N ILE A 116 -14.59 6.63 4.60
CA ILE A 116 -13.44 5.71 4.63
C ILE A 116 -13.72 4.50 5.52
N GLU A 117 -14.31 4.71 6.70
CA GLU A 117 -14.71 3.62 7.61
C GLU A 117 -15.77 2.72 6.96
N ALA A 118 -16.81 3.31 6.34
CA ALA A 118 -17.86 2.56 5.67
C ALA A 118 -17.33 1.78 4.46
N GLU A 119 -16.40 2.35 3.69
CA GLU A 119 -15.74 1.65 2.58
C GLU A 119 -14.88 0.49 3.08
N THR A 120 -14.13 0.70 4.15
CA THR A 120 -13.33 -0.36 4.80
C THR A 120 -14.20 -1.50 5.29
N GLU A 121 -15.32 -1.20 5.93
CA GLU A 121 -16.25 -2.22 6.45
C GLU A 121 -17.00 -2.94 5.32
N ARG A 122 -17.36 -2.24 4.24
CA ARG A 122 -17.93 -2.85 3.03
C ARG A 122 -16.95 -3.81 2.38
N ILE A 123 -15.69 -3.41 2.23
CA ILE A 123 -14.64 -4.29 1.69
C ILE A 123 -14.50 -5.50 2.61
N ARG A 124 -14.34 -5.30 3.92
CA ARG A 124 -14.25 -6.40 4.90
C ARG A 124 -15.42 -7.38 4.79
N SER A 125 -16.65 -6.87 4.72
CA SER A 125 -17.86 -7.67 4.58
C SER A 125 -17.89 -8.45 3.26
N ALA A 126 -17.55 -7.81 2.14
CA ALA A 126 -17.47 -8.47 0.84
C ALA A 126 -16.40 -9.57 0.82
N LEU A 127 -15.25 -9.35 1.48
CA LEU A 127 -14.21 -10.36 1.63
C LEU A 127 -14.72 -11.57 2.42
N LEU A 128 -15.38 -11.35 3.56
CA LEU A 128 -15.95 -12.43 4.38
C LEU A 128 -17.02 -13.23 3.61
N ALA A 129 -17.84 -12.55 2.81
CA ALA A 129 -18.84 -13.20 1.97
C ALA A 129 -18.21 -14.08 0.89
N SER A 130 -17.17 -13.59 0.21
CA SER A 130 -16.42 -14.36 -0.80
C SER A 130 -15.75 -15.59 -0.19
N ILE A 131 -15.07 -15.44 0.95
CA ILE A 131 -14.44 -16.55 1.67
C ILE A 131 -15.49 -17.61 2.02
N SER A 132 -16.64 -17.19 2.55
CA SER A 132 -17.71 -18.10 2.93
C SER A 132 -18.26 -18.89 1.73
N HIS A 133 -18.38 -18.25 0.57
CA HIS A 133 -18.80 -18.92 -0.66
C HIS A 133 -17.78 -19.97 -1.11
N ASP A 134 -16.50 -19.61 -1.16
CA ASP A 134 -15.43 -20.47 -1.68
C ASP A 134 -15.12 -21.68 -0.80
N LEU A 135 -15.45 -21.60 0.50
CA LEU A 135 -15.39 -22.73 1.43
C LEU A 135 -16.65 -23.59 1.37
N ARG A 136 -17.83 -23.01 1.07
CA ARG A 136 -19.11 -23.74 1.02
C ARG A 136 -19.15 -24.73 -0.14
N THR A 137 -18.62 -24.38 -1.31
CA THR A 137 -18.63 -25.23 -2.50
C THR A 137 -17.93 -26.59 -2.29
N PRO A 138 -16.63 -26.65 -1.88
CA PRO A 138 -15.97 -27.94 -1.64
C PRO A 138 -16.62 -28.70 -0.46
N LEU A 139 -17.09 -27.97 0.57
CA LEU A 139 -17.78 -28.59 1.70
C LEU A 139 -19.09 -29.28 1.28
N ALA A 140 -19.85 -28.68 0.36
CA ALA A 140 -21.07 -29.27 -0.18
C ALA A 140 -20.77 -30.55 -0.98
N VAL A 141 -19.67 -30.57 -1.75
CA VAL A 141 -19.21 -31.78 -2.47
C VAL A 141 -18.82 -32.88 -1.48
N VAL A 142 -18.02 -32.55 -0.45
CA VAL A 142 -17.62 -33.50 0.60
C VAL A 142 -18.85 -34.05 1.32
N ALA A 143 -19.78 -33.20 1.72
CA ALA A 143 -21.00 -33.60 2.43
C ALA A 143 -21.89 -34.50 1.55
N GLY A 144 -22.13 -34.14 0.29
CA GLY A 144 -22.96 -34.93 -0.63
C GLY A 144 -22.34 -36.29 -0.98
N ALA A 145 -21.04 -36.32 -1.28
CA ALA A 145 -20.31 -37.56 -1.56
C ALA A 145 -20.26 -38.47 -0.33
N SER A 146 -20.04 -37.90 0.85
CA SER A 146 -20.05 -38.65 2.12
C SER A 146 -21.44 -39.19 2.45
N SER A 147 -22.51 -38.40 2.29
CA SER A 147 -23.89 -38.88 2.51
C SER A 147 -24.23 -40.05 1.58
N THR A 148 -23.86 -39.94 0.29
CA THR A 148 -24.07 -41.00 -0.69
C THR A 148 -23.32 -42.28 -0.33
N LEU A 149 -22.07 -42.15 0.12
CA LEU A 149 -21.26 -43.28 0.61
C LEU A 149 -21.89 -43.94 1.85
N VAL A 150 -22.45 -43.15 2.77
CA VAL A 150 -23.10 -43.66 3.99
C VAL A 150 -24.43 -44.35 3.68
N GLU A 151 -25.28 -43.76 2.84
CA GLU A 151 -26.63 -44.26 2.56
C GLU A 151 -26.64 -45.48 1.62
N SER A 152 -25.72 -45.49 0.65
CA SER A 152 -25.75 -46.44 -0.48
C SER A 152 -24.44 -47.13 -0.78
N GLY A 153 -23.33 -46.81 -0.09
CA GLY A 153 -21.98 -47.26 -0.46
C GLY A 153 -21.77 -48.76 -0.54
N GLU A 154 -22.47 -49.56 0.28
CA GLU A 154 -22.40 -51.03 0.23
C GLU A 154 -23.08 -51.64 -1.01
N ARG A 155 -24.05 -50.92 -1.59
CA ARG A 155 -24.81 -51.30 -2.79
C ARG A 155 -24.17 -50.78 -4.08
N MET A 156 -23.09 -50.00 -3.99
CA MET A 156 -22.41 -49.41 -5.13
C MET A 156 -21.37 -50.35 -5.73
N LEU A 157 -21.10 -50.16 -7.02
CA LEU A 157 -19.93 -50.76 -7.67
C LEU A 157 -18.64 -50.27 -6.98
N PRO A 158 -17.61 -51.13 -6.81
CA PRO A 158 -16.36 -50.76 -6.15
C PRO A 158 -15.70 -49.52 -6.74
N GLU A 159 -15.75 -49.35 -8.07
CA GLU A 159 -15.19 -48.19 -8.77
C GLU A 159 -15.91 -46.89 -8.41
N ALA A 160 -17.25 -46.90 -8.38
CA ALA A 160 -18.05 -45.72 -8.03
C ALA A 160 -17.84 -45.32 -6.55
N ARG A 161 -17.75 -46.31 -5.66
CA ARG A 161 -17.41 -46.10 -4.24
C ARG A 161 -16.02 -45.48 -4.09
N GLN A 162 -15.03 -45.99 -4.83
CA GLN A 162 -13.68 -45.45 -4.79
C GLN A 162 -13.61 -44.04 -5.38
N ALA A 163 -14.36 -43.74 -6.45
CA ALA A 163 -14.42 -42.41 -7.04
C ALA A 163 -14.99 -41.37 -6.06
N LEU A 164 -16.08 -41.69 -5.36
CA LEU A 164 -16.62 -40.80 -4.32
C LEU A 164 -15.64 -40.62 -3.15
N ALA A 165 -14.98 -41.68 -2.70
CA ALA A 165 -13.99 -41.60 -1.62
C ALA A 165 -12.78 -40.73 -2.01
N ARG A 166 -12.31 -40.85 -3.27
CA ARG A 166 -11.26 -39.97 -3.81
C ARG A 166 -11.73 -38.52 -3.90
N SER A 167 -12.95 -38.28 -4.38
CA SER A 167 -13.54 -36.93 -4.42
C SER A 167 -13.57 -36.28 -3.03
N VAL A 168 -14.00 -37.02 -2.00
CA VAL A 168 -13.97 -36.54 -0.60
C VAL A 168 -12.54 -36.21 -0.16
N PHE A 169 -11.58 -37.08 -0.45
CA PHE A 169 -10.17 -36.89 -0.09
C PHE A 169 -9.59 -35.64 -0.78
N ASP A 170 -9.74 -35.53 -2.09
CA ASP A 170 -9.20 -34.43 -2.90
C ASP A 170 -9.80 -33.08 -2.49
N GLN A 171 -11.12 -33.01 -2.30
CA GLN A 171 -11.80 -31.79 -1.87
C GLN A 171 -11.44 -31.39 -0.42
N SER A 172 -11.22 -32.35 0.47
CA SER A 172 -10.78 -32.07 1.84
C SER A 172 -9.36 -31.52 1.88
N HIS A 173 -8.47 -32.08 1.05
CA HIS A 173 -7.10 -31.60 0.93
C HIS A 173 -7.05 -30.18 0.37
N GLU A 174 -7.81 -29.94 -0.71
CA GLU A 174 -7.94 -28.62 -1.31
C GLU A 174 -8.50 -27.59 -0.32
N LEU A 175 -9.55 -27.93 0.44
CA LEU A 175 -10.11 -27.08 1.48
C LEU A 175 -9.08 -26.72 2.56
N SER A 176 -8.27 -27.69 2.99
CA SER A 176 -7.19 -27.47 3.95
C SER A 176 -6.13 -26.49 3.44
N GLU A 177 -5.68 -26.65 2.19
CA GLU A 177 -4.75 -25.71 1.55
C GLU A 177 -5.33 -24.29 1.50
N ARG A 178 -6.62 -24.14 1.16
CA ARG A 178 -7.31 -22.83 1.11
C ARG A 178 -7.37 -22.17 2.48
N VAL A 179 -7.73 -22.91 3.53
CA VAL A 179 -7.76 -22.40 4.92
C VAL A 179 -6.37 -21.99 5.39
N SER A 180 -5.34 -22.78 5.08
CA SER A 180 -3.94 -22.45 5.42
C SER A 180 -3.51 -21.12 4.78
N LYS A 181 -3.81 -20.93 3.48
CA LYS A 181 -3.54 -19.67 2.75
C LYS A 181 -4.28 -18.46 3.38
N LEU A 182 -5.52 -18.64 3.84
CA LEU A 182 -6.29 -17.60 4.54
C LEU A 182 -5.69 -17.22 5.90
N LEU A 183 -5.36 -18.22 6.72
CA LEU A 183 -4.74 -18.01 8.04
C LEU A 183 -3.40 -17.30 7.89
N GLN A 184 -2.63 -17.69 6.89
CA GLN A 184 -1.37 -17.04 6.58
C GLN A 184 -1.54 -15.57 6.21
N MET A 185 -2.49 -15.25 5.33
CA MET A 185 -2.75 -13.86 4.96
C MET A 185 -3.16 -13.03 6.18
N THR A 186 -3.98 -13.60 7.07
CA THR A 186 -4.39 -12.95 8.32
C THR A 186 -3.19 -12.68 9.23
N ARG A 187 -2.23 -13.61 9.32
CA ARG A 187 -0.99 -13.42 10.09
C ARG A 187 -0.09 -12.35 9.47
N LEU A 188 -0.03 -12.26 8.14
CA LEU A 188 0.70 -11.19 7.42
C LEU A 188 0.08 -9.82 7.71
N ASP A 189 -1.25 -9.69 7.61
CA ASP A 189 -1.98 -8.42 7.81
C ASP A 189 -1.89 -7.89 9.25
N THR A 190 -1.93 -8.79 10.23
CA THR A 190 -1.86 -8.43 11.66
C THR A 190 -0.43 -8.16 12.13
N GLY A 191 0.58 -8.37 11.28
CA GLY A 191 1.99 -8.29 11.67
C GLY A 191 2.41 -9.38 12.65
N ALA A 192 1.62 -10.45 12.80
CA ALA A 192 1.88 -11.55 13.73
C ALA A 192 2.99 -12.52 13.26
N ILE A 193 3.60 -12.26 12.10
CA ILE A 193 4.73 -13.03 11.58
C ILE A 193 6.03 -12.40 12.06
N LYS A 194 6.75 -13.12 12.91
CA LYS A 194 8.13 -12.82 13.25
C LYS A 194 9.01 -13.25 12.07
N VAL A 195 9.69 -12.29 11.45
CA VAL A 195 10.59 -12.54 10.32
C VAL A 195 11.99 -12.79 10.86
N GLU A 196 12.54 -13.98 10.60
CA GLU A 196 13.89 -14.36 11.02
C GLU A 196 14.83 -14.23 9.81
N ARG A 197 15.50 -13.08 9.70
CA ARG A 197 16.35 -12.77 8.54
C ARG A 197 17.78 -13.25 8.75
N ASP A 198 18.28 -14.01 7.79
CA ASP A 198 19.67 -14.48 7.74
C ASP A 198 20.28 -14.28 6.35
N TRP A 199 21.61 -14.27 6.26
CA TRP A 199 22.36 -14.16 5.02
C TRP A 199 22.17 -15.43 4.19
N THR A 200 21.37 -15.33 3.14
CA THR A 200 20.92 -16.49 2.36
C THR A 200 21.32 -16.33 0.90
N ALA A 201 21.83 -17.40 0.30
CA ALA A 201 22.07 -17.47 -1.14
C ALA A 201 20.74 -17.72 -1.87
N MET A 202 20.40 -16.85 -2.83
CA MET A 202 19.12 -16.99 -3.57
C MET A 202 19.08 -18.22 -4.48
N ALA A 203 20.24 -18.78 -4.83
CA ALA A 203 20.33 -20.06 -5.52
C ALA A 203 19.69 -21.18 -4.69
N ASP A 204 20.01 -21.29 -3.39
CA ASP A 204 19.49 -22.35 -2.51
C ASP A 204 17.96 -22.24 -2.33
N VAL A 205 17.47 -21.00 -2.18
CA VAL A 205 16.04 -20.73 -2.04
C VAL A 205 15.28 -21.08 -3.31
N ALA A 206 15.83 -20.70 -4.47
CA ALA A 206 15.25 -21.03 -5.75
C ALA A 206 15.24 -22.53 -6.02
N ASP A 207 16.34 -23.20 -5.74
CA ASP A 207 16.49 -24.65 -5.85
C ASP A 207 15.47 -25.39 -4.97
N SER A 208 15.28 -24.95 -3.72
CA SER A 208 14.27 -25.52 -2.82
C SER A 208 12.86 -25.33 -3.35
N ALA A 209 12.52 -24.12 -3.81
CA ALA A 209 11.22 -23.82 -4.39
C ALA A 209 10.94 -24.65 -5.66
N VAL A 210 11.93 -24.80 -6.54
CA VAL A 210 11.85 -25.59 -7.76
C VAL A 210 11.67 -27.08 -7.45
N ARG A 211 12.45 -27.63 -6.51
CA ARG A 211 12.30 -29.03 -6.07
C ARG A 211 10.89 -29.30 -5.55
N ARG A 212 10.35 -28.39 -4.74
CA ARG A 212 8.98 -28.51 -4.19
C ARG A 212 7.89 -28.45 -5.26
N MET A 213 8.13 -27.70 -6.35
CA MET A 213 7.16 -27.51 -7.44
C MET A 213 7.39 -28.47 -8.61
N SER A 214 8.36 -29.39 -8.52
CA SER A 214 8.78 -30.26 -9.62
C SER A 214 7.63 -31.06 -10.24
N ASP A 215 6.80 -31.72 -9.42
CA ASP A 215 5.65 -32.50 -9.90
C ASP A 215 4.62 -31.63 -10.63
N ARG A 216 4.33 -30.43 -10.08
CA ARG A 216 3.35 -29.49 -10.66
C ARG A 216 3.86 -28.82 -11.93
N LEU A 217 5.18 -28.67 -12.07
CA LEU A 217 5.84 -28.11 -13.26
C LEU A 217 6.27 -29.20 -14.27
N ALA A 218 6.03 -30.48 -14.00
CA ALA A 218 6.49 -31.59 -14.85
C ALA A 218 5.95 -31.53 -16.30
N ALA A 219 4.79 -30.90 -16.50
CA ALA A 219 4.20 -30.67 -17.80
C ALA A 219 4.84 -29.52 -18.59
N HIS A 220 5.79 -28.77 -17.99
CA HIS A 220 6.38 -27.55 -18.53
C HIS A 220 7.89 -27.66 -18.63
N ARG A 221 8.50 -26.89 -19.54
CA ARG A 221 9.96 -26.80 -19.65
C ARG A 221 10.48 -25.69 -18.73
N LEU A 222 10.90 -26.07 -17.52
CA LEU A 222 11.48 -25.12 -16.57
C LEU A 222 12.93 -24.78 -16.93
N MET A 223 13.23 -23.50 -17.09
CA MET A 223 14.59 -22.97 -17.29
C MET A 223 15.00 -22.13 -16.08
N VAL A 224 16.06 -22.51 -15.38
CA VAL A 224 16.59 -21.78 -14.22
C VAL A 224 17.93 -21.14 -14.59
N GLU A 225 17.99 -19.81 -14.52
CA GLU A 225 19.17 -19.00 -14.83
C GLU A 225 19.50 -18.11 -13.62
N ILE A 226 20.19 -18.69 -12.63
CA ILE A 226 20.62 -18.00 -11.41
C ILE A 226 22.15 -18.01 -11.37
N PRO A 227 22.82 -16.86 -11.57
CA PRO A 227 24.26 -16.78 -11.48
C PRO A 227 24.79 -17.16 -10.08
N ALA A 228 25.88 -17.92 -10.03
CA ALA A 228 26.48 -18.39 -8.78
C ALA A 228 27.21 -17.27 -8.00
N ASP A 229 27.52 -16.16 -8.68
CA ASP A 229 28.23 -14.99 -8.16
C ASP A 229 27.30 -13.93 -7.54
N LEU A 230 26.01 -14.25 -7.35
CA LEU A 230 25.07 -13.34 -6.72
C LEU A 230 25.41 -13.11 -5.24
N PRO A 231 25.32 -11.85 -4.75
CA PRO A 231 25.54 -11.56 -3.34
C PRO A 231 24.47 -12.21 -2.45
N LEU A 232 24.87 -12.54 -1.21
CA LEU A 232 23.94 -12.99 -0.19
C LEU A 232 22.92 -11.89 0.14
N VAL A 233 21.67 -12.29 0.38
CA VAL A 233 20.59 -11.37 0.76
C VAL A 233 20.13 -11.71 2.16
N ARG A 234 19.93 -10.69 2.99
CA ARG A 234 19.46 -10.87 4.37
C ARG A 234 17.94 -11.02 4.41
N VAL A 235 17.45 -12.26 4.36
CA VAL A 235 16.02 -12.59 4.25
C VAL A 235 15.64 -13.80 5.11
N ASP A 236 14.35 -13.98 5.33
CA ASP A 236 13.81 -15.24 5.83
C ASP A 236 13.65 -16.21 4.66
N ALA A 237 14.53 -17.21 4.59
CA ALA A 237 14.62 -18.15 3.48
C ALA A 237 13.29 -18.89 3.23
N ALA A 238 12.60 -19.30 4.30
CA ALA A 238 11.35 -20.04 4.19
C ALA A 238 10.22 -19.17 3.63
N LEU A 239 10.13 -17.89 4.04
CA LEU A 239 9.15 -16.96 3.49
C LEU A 239 9.44 -16.64 2.03
N ILE A 240 10.70 -16.39 1.65
CA ILE A 240 11.04 -16.12 0.24
C ILE A 240 10.82 -17.36 -0.64
N GLU A 241 11.19 -18.55 -0.17
CA GLU A 241 10.88 -19.82 -0.86
C GLU A 241 9.38 -19.93 -1.12
N GLN A 242 8.56 -19.54 -0.14
CA GLN A 242 7.12 -19.57 -0.26
C GLN A 242 6.57 -18.52 -1.24
N ALA A 243 7.13 -17.30 -1.24
CA ALA A 243 6.76 -16.27 -2.23
C ALA A 243 7.07 -16.76 -3.66
N LEU A 244 8.26 -17.35 -3.85
CA LEU A 244 8.65 -17.94 -5.13
C LEU A 244 7.78 -19.14 -5.51
N GLY A 245 7.47 -20.01 -4.55
CA GLY A 245 6.54 -21.12 -4.74
C GLY A 245 5.16 -20.67 -5.19
N ASN A 246 4.64 -19.55 -4.65
CA ASN A 246 3.37 -18.97 -5.11
C ASN A 246 3.43 -18.48 -6.56
N LEU A 247 4.55 -17.88 -6.99
CA LEU A 247 4.73 -17.46 -8.39
C LEU A 247 4.86 -18.66 -9.33
N LEU A 248 5.62 -19.70 -8.94
CA LEU A 248 5.78 -20.92 -9.71
C LEU A 248 4.47 -21.73 -9.79
N GLU A 249 3.69 -21.79 -8.72
CA GLU A 249 2.35 -22.39 -8.72
C GLU A 249 1.42 -21.64 -9.68
N ASN A 250 1.50 -20.30 -9.71
CA ASN A 250 0.73 -19.48 -10.64
C ASN A 250 1.12 -19.77 -12.09
N ALA A 251 2.42 -19.83 -12.39
CA ALA A 251 2.91 -20.20 -13.71
C ALA A 251 2.42 -21.61 -14.11
N ALA A 252 2.53 -22.60 -13.23
CA ALA A 252 2.08 -23.97 -13.52
C ALA A 252 0.59 -24.06 -13.87
N LYS A 253 -0.26 -23.25 -13.21
CA LYS A 253 -1.73 -23.26 -13.38
C LYS A 253 -2.22 -22.50 -14.61
N HIS A 254 -1.57 -21.39 -14.95
CA HIS A 254 -2.08 -20.45 -15.95
C HIS A 254 -1.31 -20.50 -17.28
N THR A 255 -0.29 -21.35 -17.36
CA THR A 255 0.51 -21.54 -18.58
C THR A 255 0.14 -22.90 -19.20
N PRO A 256 -0.16 -22.97 -20.52
CA PRO A 256 -0.49 -24.24 -21.17
C PRO A 256 0.65 -25.27 -21.09
N PRO A 257 0.37 -26.58 -21.00
CA PRO A 257 1.39 -27.63 -21.01
C PRO A 257 2.34 -27.54 -22.22
N GLY A 258 3.61 -27.89 -22.03
CA GLY A 258 4.64 -27.89 -23.08
C GLY A 258 5.30 -26.54 -23.35
N THR A 259 4.87 -25.49 -22.64
CA THR A 259 5.46 -24.14 -22.71
C THR A 259 6.66 -24.00 -21.77
N ILE A 260 7.38 -22.88 -21.90
CA ILE A 260 8.57 -22.59 -21.10
C ILE A 260 8.18 -21.70 -19.92
N VAL A 261 8.59 -22.11 -18.72
CA VAL A 261 8.59 -21.27 -17.51
C VAL A 261 10.05 -20.95 -17.20
N ARG A 262 10.38 -19.67 -17.04
CA ARG A 262 11.77 -19.24 -16.81
C ARG A 262 11.92 -18.55 -15.47
N LEU A 263 12.87 -19.01 -14.66
CA LEU A 263 13.27 -18.40 -13.39
C LEU A 263 14.65 -17.77 -13.56
N ARG A 264 14.76 -16.45 -13.37
CA ARG A 264 16.01 -15.70 -13.48
C ARG A 264 16.30 -14.93 -12.20
N ALA A 265 17.58 -14.73 -11.91
CA ALA A 265 18.03 -13.81 -10.88
C ALA A 265 19.10 -12.87 -11.42
N LYS A 266 18.98 -11.58 -11.13
CA LYS A 266 19.98 -10.55 -11.48
C LYS A 266 20.13 -9.55 -10.35
N THR A 267 21.26 -8.85 -10.30
CA THR A 267 21.42 -7.66 -9.46
C THR A 267 21.34 -6.39 -10.30
N ASP A 268 20.69 -5.36 -9.77
CA ASP A 268 20.70 -3.99 -10.32
C ASP A 268 21.66 -3.05 -9.58
N GLY A 269 22.59 -3.63 -8.81
CA GLY A 269 23.57 -2.93 -7.98
C GLY A 269 23.13 -2.71 -6.54
N GLN A 270 21.89 -2.25 -6.30
CA GLN A 270 21.38 -2.02 -4.93
C GLN A 270 20.32 -3.05 -4.51
N ARG A 271 19.80 -3.81 -5.47
CA ARG A 271 18.76 -4.81 -5.26
C ARG A 271 19.09 -6.09 -6.02
N LEU A 272 18.55 -7.19 -5.52
CA LEU A 272 18.47 -8.45 -6.22
C LEU A 272 17.05 -8.60 -6.77
N VAL A 273 16.93 -8.90 -8.06
CA VAL A 273 15.66 -9.09 -8.75
C VAL A 273 15.53 -10.53 -9.19
N LEU A 274 14.55 -11.23 -8.61
CA LEU A 274 14.07 -12.54 -9.06
C LEU A 274 12.96 -12.32 -10.08
N THR A 275 12.99 -13.04 -11.19
CA THR A 275 12.02 -12.94 -12.28
C THR A 275 11.48 -14.32 -12.62
N VAL A 276 10.16 -14.48 -12.58
CA VAL A 276 9.44 -15.66 -13.07
C VAL A 276 8.69 -15.25 -14.34
N GLU A 277 9.16 -15.71 -15.49
CA GLU A 277 8.54 -15.47 -16.80
C GLU A 277 7.71 -16.70 -17.17
N ASP A 278 6.45 -16.47 -17.51
CA ASP A 278 5.61 -17.43 -18.19
C ASP A 278 5.26 -16.95 -19.60
N HIS A 279 4.99 -17.92 -20.46
CA HIS A 279 4.50 -17.72 -21.82
C HIS A 279 3.07 -18.26 -21.94
N GLY A 280 2.19 -17.82 -21.03
CA GLY A 280 0.75 -18.10 -21.07
C GLY A 280 0.02 -17.39 -22.22
N GLY A 281 -1.31 -17.56 -22.27
CA GLY A 281 -2.19 -16.96 -23.29
C GLY A 281 -2.26 -15.42 -23.28
N ASP A 282 -3.19 -14.86 -24.03
CA ASP A 282 -3.29 -13.40 -24.22
C ASP A 282 -3.57 -12.66 -22.90
N ALA A 283 -2.58 -11.88 -22.46
CA ALA A 283 -2.67 -11.03 -21.28
C ALA A 283 -3.35 -9.67 -21.57
N ALA A 284 -3.73 -9.37 -22.82
CA ALA A 284 -3.99 -8.02 -23.37
C ALA A 284 -4.85 -7.11 -22.46
N ASP A 285 -5.93 -7.62 -21.86
CA ASP A 285 -6.88 -6.81 -21.08
C ASP A 285 -6.73 -6.94 -19.55
N VAL A 286 -5.66 -7.57 -19.06
CA VAL A 286 -5.45 -7.76 -17.62
C VAL A 286 -4.86 -6.51 -16.96
N ASP A 287 -5.53 -6.04 -15.90
CA ASP A 287 -5.01 -5.02 -14.99
C ASP A 287 -3.96 -5.65 -14.04
N LEU A 288 -2.69 -5.37 -14.34
CA LEU A 288 -1.52 -5.97 -13.68
C LEU A 288 -1.45 -5.67 -12.18
N GLU A 289 -1.84 -4.47 -11.75
CA GLU A 289 -1.76 -4.09 -10.33
C GLU A 289 -2.92 -4.70 -9.55
N ARG A 290 -4.07 -4.85 -10.21
CA ARG A 290 -5.26 -5.43 -9.64
C ARG A 290 -5.08 -6.93 -9.35
N MET A 291 -4.27 -7.67 -10.11
CA MET A 291 -3.95 -9.10 -9.89
C MET A 291 -3.40 -9.45 -8.50
N PHE A 292 -2.73 -8.51 -7.85
CA PHE A 292 -2.15 -8.73 -6.53
C PHE A 292 -3.08 -8.33 -5.38
N ARG A 293 -4.27 -7.82 -5.68
CA ARG A 293 -5.29 -7.59 -4.65
C ARG A 293 -5.80 -8.95 -4.15
N LYS A 294 -6.20 -8.98 -2.89
CA LYS A 294 -6.72 -10.19 -2.25
C LYS A 294 -8.01 -10.64 -2.96
N PHE A 295 -8.19 -11.96 -3.08
CA PHE A 295 -9.41 -12.59 -3.60
C PHE A 295 -9.73 -12.29 -5.06
N GLN A 296 -8.68 -12.02 -5.84
CA GLN A 296 -8.82 -11.82 -7.27
C GLN A 296 -8.71 -13.11 -8.04
N HIS A 297 -9.70 -13.33 -8.89
CA HIS A 297 -9.73 -14.40 -9.86
C HIS A 297 -9.27 -13.82 -11.21
N GLY A 298 -8.35 -14.50 -11.88
CA GLY A 298 -8.00 -14.15 -13.26
C GLY A 298 -9.22 -14.26 -14.15
N SER A 299 -9.46 -13.27 -15.01
CA SER A 299 -10.63 -13.15 -15.89
C SER A 299 -10.71 -14.20 -17.02
N MET A 300 -9.96 -15.31 -16.92
CA MET A 300 -10.04 -16.41 -17.87
C MET A 300 -11.14 -17.37 -17.41
N GLU A 301 -12.26 -17.34 -18.13
CA GLU A 301 -13.37 -18.26 -17.95
C GLU A 301 -12.89 -19.71 -17.99
N GLY A 302 -13.15 -20.45 -16.91
CA GLY A 302 -13.04 -21.90 -16.87
C GLY A 302 -11.73 -22.46 -16.31
N ALA A 303 -11.86 -23.22 -15.22
CA ALA A 303 -11.00 -24.30 -14.77
C ALA A 303 -9.70 -24.01 -13.96
N ALA A 304 -9.18 -22.79 -13.84
CA ALA A 304 -8.03 -22.53 -12.97
C ALA A 304 -8.44 -21.97 -11.59
N GLY A 305 -9.05 -22.82 -10.75
CA GLY A 305 -9.56 -22.47 -9.43
C GLY A 305 -8.47 -22.18 -8.39
N GLY A 306 -8.49 -21.00 -7.79
CA GLY A 306 -7.65 -20.62 -6.65
C GLY A 306 -8.25 -19.44 -5.89
N VAL A 307 -7.98 -19.33 -4.59
CA VAL A 307 -8.55 -18.29 -3.66
C VAL A 307 -8.11 -16.85 -4.00
N GLY A 308 -7.30 -16.64 -5.04
CA GLY A 308 -6.79 -15.30 -5.38
C GLY A 308 -5.88 -14.69 -4.31
N LEU A 309 -5.25 -15.53 -3.48
CA LEU A 309 -4.37 -15.08 -2.39
C LEU A 309 -2.88 -15.26 -2.68
N GLY A 310 -2.49 -16.08 -3.65
CA GLY A 310 -1.08 -16.43 -3.89
C GLY A 310 -0.20 -15.21 -4.20
N LEU A 311 -0.62 -14.38 -5.15
CA LEU A 311 0.08 -13.15 -5.52
C LEU A 311 0.05 -12.11 -4.39
N ALA A 312 -1.06 -12.00 -3.66
CA ALA A 312 -1.18 -11.12 -2.51
C ALA A 312 -0.21 -11.51 -1.36
N ILE A 313 -0.10 -12.81 -1.07
CA ILE A 313 0.85 -13.37 -0.09
C ILE A 313 2.28 -13.13 -0.55
N CYS A 314 2.60 -13.38 -1.82
CA CYS A 314 3.91 -13.09 -2.39
C CYS A 314 4.30 -11.63 -2.17
N ARG A 315 3.43 -10.69 -2.56
CA ARG A 315 3.67 -9.26 -2.37
C ARG A 315 3.82 -8.88 -0.90
N ALA A 316 2.98 -9.41 -0.02
CA ALA A 316 3.07 -9.14 1.42
C ALA A 316 4.39 -9.63 2.02
N ILE A 317 4.84 -10.83 1.66
CA ILE A 317 6.14 -11.38 2.08
C ILE A 317 7.29 -10.49 1.59
N VAL A 318 7.28 -10.11 0.32
CA VAL A 318 8.35 -9.28 -0.28
C VAL A 318 8.40 -7.90 0.39
N ARG A 319 7.25 -7.28 0.66
CA ARG A 319 7.18 -6.00 1.40
C ARG A 319 7.66 -6.14 2.84
N LEU A 320 7.40 -7.28 3.49
CA LEU A 320 7.95 -7.60 4.82
C LEU A 320 9.48 -7.58 4.83
N HIS A 321 10.12 -7.82 3.68
CA HIS A 321 11.57 -7.78 3.49
C HIS A 321 12.08 -6.43 2.95
N GLY A 322 11.24 -5.39 2.90
CA GLY A 322 11.62 -4.08 2.34
C GLY A 322 11.77 -4.07 0.81
N GLY A 323 11.30 -5.13 0.16
CA GLY A 323 11.30 -5.29 -1.29
C GLY A 323 10.03 -4.77 -1.96
N ASP A 324 9.95 -4.99 -3.27
CA ASP A 324 8.74 -4.74 -4.06
C ASP A 324 8.47 -5.85 -5.07
N CYS A 325 7.20 -6.03 -5.45
CA CYS A 325 6.75 -7.10 -6.34
C CYS A 325 5.71 -6.59 -7.35
N TRP A 326 5.99 -6.78 -8.65
CA TRP A 326 5.17 -6.29 -9.75
C TRP A 326 5.11 -7.30 -10.90
N ALA A 327 4.18 -7.07 -11.82
CA ALA A 327 4.01 -7.87 -13.03
C ALA A 327 4.23 -7.01 -14.28
N GLU A 328 4.76 -7.62 -15.31
CA GLU A 328 4.98 -7.09 -16.65
C GLU A 328 4.42 -8.06 -17.68
N ARG A 329 4.19 -7.58 -18.90
CA ARG A 329 3.75 -8.43 -20.01
C ARG A 329 4.97 -9.04 -20.69
N THR A 330 4.95 -10.35 -20.90
CA THR A 330 6.03 -11.03 -21.62
C THR A 330 5.91 -10.75 -23.12
N LEU A 331 7.01 -10.37 -23.75
CA LEU A 331 7.05 -10.16 -25.21
C LEU A 331 6.76 -11.50 -25.91
N GLY A 332 5.72 -11.54 -26.74
CA GLY A 332 5.25 -12.76 -27.40
C GLY A 332 4.14 -13.53 -26.67
N GLY A 333 3.55 -12.95 -25.62
CA GLY A 333 2.44 -13.54 -24.85
C GLY A 333 2.89 -14.07 -23.48
N GLY A 334 1.98 -14.01 -22.50
CA GLY A 334 2.22 -14.39 -21.10
C GLY A 334 2.54 -13.24 -20.15
N MET A 335 2.93 -13.61 -18.92
CA MET A 335 3.23 -12.68 -17.83
C MET A 335 4.64 -12.86 -17.29
N THR A 336 5.24 -11.75 -16.85
CA THR A 336 6.53 -11.73 -16.16
C THR A 336 6.33 -11.17 -14.77
N PHE A 337 6.53 -11.98 -13.74
CA PHE A 337 6.45 -11.56 -12.34
C PHE A 337 7.85 -11.28 -11.80
N ARG A 338 8.03 -10.14 -11.15
CA ARG A 338 9.31 -9.74 -10.57
C ARG A 338 9.20 -9.51 -9.07
N ILE A 339 10.24 -9.92 -8.35
CA ILE A 339 10.45 -9.68 -6.92
C ILE A 339 11.79 -8.96 -6.79
N SER A 340 11.80 -7.76 -6.21
CA SER A 340 13.02 -7.07 -5.82
C SER A 340 13.25 -7.17 -4.31
N LEU A 341 14.48 -7.49 -3.92
CA LEU A 341 14.93 -7.55 -2.53
C LEU A 341 16.12 -6.59 -2.33
N PRO A 342 16.15 -5.81 -1.25
CA PRO A 342 17.27 -4.91 -0.99
C PRO A 342 18.55 -5.71 -0.70
N LEU A 343 19.67 -5.26 -1.29
CA LEU A 343 20.98 -5.78 -0.94
C LEU A 343 21.53 -4.99 0.25
N GLU A 344 21.65 -5.68 1.38
CA GLU A 344 22.39 -5.16 2.52
C GLU A 344 23.88 -5.50 2.35
N ARG A 345 24.78 -4.67 2.87
CA ARG A 345 26.21 -5.01 2.88
C ARG A 345 26.41 -6.15 3.89
N PRO A 346 26.97 -7.30 3.47
CA PRO A 346 27.35 -8.34 4.41
C PRO A 346 28.35 -7.77 5.43
N PRO A 347 28.30 -8.20 6.70
CA PRO A 347 29.35 -7.86 7.64
C PRO A 347 30.69 -8.33 7.06
N GLU A 348 31.70 -7.46 7.07
CA GLU A 348 33.06 -7.85 6.68
C GLU A 348 33.49 -9.02 7.56
N MET A 349 33.80 -10.17 6.95
CA MET A 349 34.37 -11.27 7.73
C MET A 349 35.69 -10.77 8.33
N PRO A 350 35.93 -10.96 9.63
CA PRO A 350 37.23 -10.64 10.20
C PRO A 350 38.28 -11.43 9.41
N ALA A 351 39.26 -10.70 8.85
CA ALA A 351 40.36 -11.29 8.12
C ALA A 351 40.94 -12.43 8.96
N GLU A 352 41.01 -13.64 8.38
CA GLU A 352 41.70 -14.76 9.01
C GLU A 352 43.09 -14.26 9.40
N THR A 353 43.34 -14.09 10.70
CA THR A 353 44.69 -13.85 11.19
C THR A 353 45.52 -15.04 10.73
N PRO A 354 46.61 -14.85 9.97
CA PRO A 354 47.46 -15.94 9.56
C PRO A 354 47.85 -16.74 10.79
N TYR A 355 47.59 -18.04 10.75
CA TYR A 355 48.00 -18.99 11.78
C TYR A 355 49.52 -18.86 11.97
N GLU A 356 49.97 -18.16 13.02
CA GLU A 356 51.36 -18.16 13.43
C GLU A 356 51.72 -19.62 13.75
N ALA A 357 52.52 -20.23 12.88
CA ALA A 357 53.12 -21.52 13.14
C ALA A 357 53.93 -21.38 14.44
N ALA A 358 53.44 -22.02 15.51
CA ALA A 358 54.16 -22.11 16.76
C ALA A 358 55.49 -22.82 16.50
N ASP A 359 56.60 -22.08 16.59
CA ASP A 359 57.94 -22.64 16.73
C ASP A 359 57.91 -23.63 17.91
N GLY A 360 58.11 -24.91 17.60
CA GLY A 360 58.20 -25.96 18.61
C GLY A 360 59.44 -25.75 19.48
N PRO A 361 59.38 -26.04 20.80
CA PRO A 361 60.55 -25.90 21.65
C PRO A 361 61.60 -26.94 21.26
N ALA A 362 62.81 -26.47 20.94
CA ALA A 362 63.99 -27.28 20.79
C ALA A 362 64.29 -28.01 22.11
N THR A 363 64.05 -29.32 22.13
CA THR A 363 64.55 -30.21 23.16
C THR A 363 66.02 -30.53 22.85
N ASP A 364 66.93 -29.80 23.49
CA ASP A 364 68.31 -30.22 23.67
C ASP A 364 68.50 -30.45 25.18
N ASP A 365 68.49 -31.70 25.62
CA ASP A 365 68.88 -32.10 26.97
C ASP A 365 70.10 -33.04 26.89
N PRO A 366 71.30 -32.56 27.25
CA PRO A 366 72.45 -33.41 27.45
C PRO A 366 72.58 -33.78 28.94
N ARG A 367 72.56 -35.09 29.21
CA ARG A 367 72.97 -35.82 30.43
C ARG A 367 71.84 -36.22 31.39
N ARG A 368 71.39 -37.48 31.28
CA ARG A 368 71.56 -38.50 32.34
C ARG A 368 71.18 -39.90 31.87
#